data_AF-A0A535WLR7-F1
#
_entry.id   AF-A0A535WLR7-F1
#
_cell.length_a   1.000
_cell.length_b   1.000
_cell.length_c   1.000
_cell.angle_alpha   90.00
_cell.angle_beta   90.00
_cell.angle_gamma   90.00
#
_symmetry.space_group_name_H-M   'P 1'
#
loop_
_entity.id
_entity.type
_entity.pdbx_description
1 polymer ?
#
loop_
_entity_poly.entity_id
_entity_poly.type
_entity_poly.pdbx_seq_one_letter_code
_entity_poly.pdbx_strand_id
1 'polypeptide(L)'
;MRTLATQVRLRRLLRAYGAEADRLLADPIGAPFARRKLAELAAAVREAWVEDSTTVAIPSVRRHVNRALAAVDASIAALERPSADPRRLAGELQEAALPLILMLRSLEEVPERQLLDWIGAAHLARTA
;
A
#
# COMPACT_ATOMS: atom_id res chain seq x y z
N MET A 1 -13.19 -3.31 -11.27
CA MET A 1 -12.44 -3.52 -10.01
C MET A 1 -12.52 -2.23 -9.20
N ARG A 2 -12.76 -2.28 -7.89
CA ARG A 2 -12.80 -1.08 -7.03
C ARG A 2 -11.62 -1.16 -6.09
N THR A 3 -10.67 -0.24 -6.22
CA THR A 3 -9.46 -0.13 -5.40
C THR A 3 -9.26 1.27 -4.83
N LEU A 4 -10.20 2.18 -5.13
CA LEU A 4 -10.18 3.58 -4.74
C LEU A 4 -9.99 3.77 -3.23
N ALA A 5 -10.63 2.91 -2.43
CA ALA A 5 -10.57 3.00 -0.97
C ALA A 5 -9.14 2.71 -0.46
N THR A 6 -8.51 1.66 -0.99
CA THR A 6 -7.09 1.37 -0.76
C THR A 6 -6.19 2.51 -1.24
N GLN A 7 -6.40 3.01 -2.46
CA GLN A 7 -5.58 4.08 -3.03
C GLN A 7 -5.64 5.38 -2.20
N VAL A 8 -6.84 5.80 -1.78
CA VAL A 8 -7.03 7.02 -0.96
C VAL A 8 -6.32 6.89 0.37
N ARG A 9 -6.47 5.74 1.05
CA ARG A 9 -5.83 5.48 2.33
C ARG A 9 -4.30 5.39 2.19
N LEU A 10 -3.79 4.79 1.12
CA LEU A 10 -2.36 4.70 0.86
C LEU A 10 -1.72 6.07 0.59
N ARG A 11 -2.41 6.95 -0.17
CA ARG A 11 -1.99 8.36 -0.34
C ARG A 11 -2.00 9.12 0.99
N ARG A 12 -2.99 8.87 1.86
CA ARG A 12 -3.04 9.47 3.20
C ARG A 12 -1.86 9.00 4.06
N LEU A 13 -1.54 7.71 4.04
CA LEU A 13 -0.40 7.14 4.76
C LEU A 13 0.92 7.77 4.28
N LEU A 14 1.15 7.86 2.97
CA LEU A 14 2.35 8.49 2.41
C LEU A 14 2.56 9.93 2.89
N ARG A 15 1.50 10.74 2.83
CA ARG A 15 1.55 12.13 3.32
C ARG A 15 1.83 12.19 4.83
N ALA A 16 1.19 11.33 5.61
CA ALA A 16 1.42 11.27 7.04
C ALA A 16 2.85 10.85 7.37
N TYR A 17 3.38 9.84 6.68
CA TYR A 17 4.75 9.38 6.92
C TYR A 17 5.77 10.46 6.64
N GLY A 18 5.68 11.16 5.50
CA GLY A 18 6.58 12.28 5.20
C GLY A 18 6.55 13.35 6.29
N ALA A 19 5.35 13.74 6.74
CA ALA A 19 5.19 14.73 7.80
C ALA A 19 5.75 14.26 9.16
N GLU A 20 5.57 12.98 9.53
CA GLU A 20 6.17 12.45 10.76
C GLU A 20 7.69 12.29 10.63
N ALA A 21 8.21 11.90 9.47
CA ALA A 21 9.64 11.78 9.25
C ALA A 21 10.36 13.12 9.46
N ASP A 22 9.84 14.22 8.92
CA ASP A 22 10.42 15.56 9.14
C ASP A 22 10.31 16.00 10.60
N ARG A 23 9.23 15.65 11.31
CA ARG A 23 9.11 15.93 12.75
C ARG A 23 10.11 15.13 13.58
N LEU A 24 10.31 13.85 13.28
CA LEU A 24 11.22 12.97 14.03
C LEU A 24 12.68 13.37 13.88
N LEU A 25 13.04 14.01 12.77
CA LEU A 25 14.37 14.60 12.60
C LEU A 25 14.58 15.83 13.48
N ALA A 26 13.52 16.59 13.74
CA ALA A 26 13.55 17.76 14.62
C ALA A 26 13.46 17.36 16.11
N ASP A 27 12.63 16.36 16.42
CA ASP A 27 12.42 15.83 17.77
C ASP A 27 12.24 14.29 17.75
N PRO A 28 13.32 13.54 18.01
CA PRO A 28 13.27 12.07 18.05
C PRO A 28 12.40 11.49 19.17
N ILE A 29 12.07 12.27 20.22
CA ILE A 29 11.29 11.78 21.38
C ILE A 29 9.88 11.34 20.95
N GLY A 30 9.36 11.93 19.87
CA GLY A 30 8.04 11.61 19.31
C GLY A 30 7.93 10.25 18.61
N ALA A 31 9.01 9.47 18.47
CA ALA A 31 9.04 8.24 17.68
C ALA A 31 7.94 7.21 18.01
N PRO A 32 7.65 6.91 19.30
CA PRO A 32 6.59 5.95 19.65
C PRO A 32 5.19 6.43 19.21
N PHE A 33 4.91 7.74 19.34
CA PHE A 33 3.62 8.30 18.95
C PHE A 33 3.46 8.32 17.43
N ALA A 34 4.49 8.79 16.72
CA ALA A 34 4.53 8.78 15.26
C ALA A 34 4.31 7.38 14.70
N ARG A 35 5.02 6.38 15.25
CA ARG A 35 4.84 4.98 14.84
C ARG A 35 3.41 4.50 15.05
N ARG A 36 2.83 4.69 16.24
CA ARG A 36 1.46 4.23 16.53
C ARG A 36 0.46 4.79 15.51
N LYS A 37 0.53 6.10 15.26
CA LYS A 37 -0.31 6.79 14.28
C LYS A 37 -0.13 6.24 12.87
N LEU A 38 1.11 5.98 12.45
CA LEU A 38 1.40 5.43 11.12
C LEU A 38 0.93 3.98 11.00
N ALA A 39 1.08 3.18 12.05
CA ALA A 39 0.61 1.80 12.10
C ALA A 39 -0.92 1.70 12.01
N GLU A 40 -1.66 2.62 12.65
CA GLU A 40 -3.12 2.74 12.51
C GLU A 40 -3.52 3.07 11.07
N LEU A 41 -2.83 4.01 10.42
CA LEU A 41 -3.08 4.34 9.01
C LEU A 41 -2.77 3.16 8.08
N ALA A 42 -1.69 2.41 8.34
CA ALA A 42 -1.36 1.22 7.58
C ALA A 42 -2.37 0.09 7.79
N ALA A 43 -2.89 -0.09 9.01
CA ALA A 43 -3.99 -1.01 9.29
C ALA A 43 -5.23 -0.66 8.46
N ALA A 44 -5.61 0.61 8.42
CA ALA A 44 -6.74 1.06 7.59
C ALA A 44 -6.51 0.79 6.09
N VAL A 45 -5.27 0.89 5.59
CA VAL A 45 -4.94 0.51 4.20
C VAL A 45 -5.16 -0.99 3.99
N ARG A 46 -4.70 -1.84 4.93
CA ARG A 46 -4.89 -3.29 4.83
C ARG A 46 -6.37 -3.68 4.88
N GLU A 47 -7.15 -3.09 5.77
CA GLU A 47 -8.60 -3.32 5.86
C GLU A 47 -9.30 -2.98 4.54
N ALA A 48 -9.00 -1.81 3.98
CA ALA A 48 -9.50 -1.42 2.67
C ALA A 48 -9.12 -2.39 1.57
N TRP A 49 -7.88 -2.87 1.61
CA TRP A 49 -7.39 -3.83 0.63
C TRP A 49 -8.07 -5.19 0.76
N VAL A 50 -8.36 -5.65 1.99
CA VAL A 50 -9.13 -6.88 2.21
C VAL A 50 -10.49 -6.78 1.52
N GLU A 51 -11.19 -5.66 1.69
CA GLU A 51 -12.47 -5.40 1.01
C GLU A 51 -12.32 -5.31 -0.53
N ASP A 52 -11.42 -4.44 -1.01
CA ASP A 52 -11.20 -4.17 -2.44
C ASP A 52 -10.73 -5.42 -3.20
N SER A 53 -9.87 -6.24 -2.57
CA SER A 53 -9.25 -7.41 -3.16
C SER A 53 -10.22 -8.52 -3.52
N THR A 54 -11.42 -8.53 -2.92
CA THR A 54 -12.50 -9.46 -3.28
C THR A 54 -12.93 -9.28 -4.74
N THR A 55 -12.79 -8.06 -5.27
CA THR A 55 -13.14 -7.73 -6.67
C THR A 55 -11.97 -7.90 -7.63
N VAL A 56 -10.77 -8.23 -7.13
CA VAL A 56 -9.56 -8.40 -7.94
C VAL A 56 -9.44 -9.86 -8.31
N ALA A 57 -9.75 -10.22 -9.55
CA ALA A 57 -9.76 -11.62 -9.98
C ALA A 57 -8.37 -12.28 -9.98
N ILE A 58 -7.29 -11.53 -10.25
CA ILE A 58 -5.95 -12.10 -10.48
C ILE A 58 -5.19 -12.39 -9.17
N PRO A 59 -4.83 -13.66 -8.88
CA PRO A 59 -4.09 -14.01 -7.66
C PRO A 59 -2.68 -13.42 -7.57
N SER A 60 -1.97 -13.28 -8.70
CA SER A 60 -0.62 -12.72 -8.73
C SER A 60 -0.60 -11.24 -8.35
N VAL A 61 -1.57 -10.46 -8.82
CA VAL A 61 -1.79 -9.07 -8.41
C VAL A 61 -2.06 -9.01 -6.90
N ARG A 62 -2.97 -9.85 -6.39
CA ARG A 62 -3.26 -9.84 -4.95
C ARG A 62 -2.02 -10.13 -4.10
N ARG A 63 -1.22 -11.12 -4.51
CA ARG A 63 0.04 -11.46 -3.84
C ARG A 63 1.06 -10.31 -3.90
N HIS A 64 1.16 -9.63 -5.04
CA HIS A 64 2.05 -8.48 -5.19
C HIS A 64 1.66 -7.34 -4.25
N VAL A 65 0.38 -6.98 -4.21
CA VAL A 65 -0.14 -5.94 -3.30
C VAL A 65 0.14 -6.31 -1.85
N ASN A 66 -0.18 -7.54 -1.43
CA ASN A 66 0.09 -8.01 -0.05
C ASN A 66 1.57 -7.89 0.32
N ARG A 67 2.48 -8.26 -0.59
CA ARG A 67 3.92 -8.17 -0.34
C ARG A 67 4.38 -6.72 -0.19
N ALA A 68 3.90 -5.82 -1.04
CA ALA A 68 4.27 -4.42 -0.98
C ALA A 68 3.68 -3.72 0.26
N LEU A 69 2.44 -4.06 0.66
CA LEU A 69 1.87 -3.58 1.93
C LEU A 69 2.66 -4.10 3.15
N ALA A 70 3.14 -5.34 3.11
CA ALA A 70 4.03 -5.85 4.15
C ALA A 70 5.38 -5.10 4.21
N ALA A 71 5.91 -4.66 3.07
CA ALA A 71 7.10 -3.81 3.03
C ALA A 71 6.84 -2.42 3.65
N VAL A 72 5.69 -1.82 3.35
CA VAL A 72 5.23 -0.57 4.00
C VAL A 72 5.16 -0.73 5.53
N ASP A 73 4.58 -1.84 6.00
CA ASP A 73 4.49 -2.14 7.43
C ASP A 73 5.87 -2.31 8.08
N ALA A 74 6.81 -2.95 7.37
CA ALA A 74 8.17 -3.13 7.86
C ALA A 74 8.90 -1.78 8.03
N SER A 75 8.75 -0.85 7.09
CA SER A 75 9.35 0.50 7.21
C SER A 75 8.75 1.32 8.35
N ILE A 76 7.46 1.14 8.67
CA ILE A 76 6.83 1.77 9.84
C ILE A 76 7.35 1.11 11.13
N ALA A 77 7.41 -0.22 11.16
CA ALA A 77 7.86 -0.96 12.33
C ALA A 77 9.32 -0.63 12.68
N ALA A 78 10.16 -0.41 11.68
CA ALA A 78 11.58 -0.08 11.83
C ALA A 78 11.83 1.26 12.56
N LEU A 79 10.85 2.15 12.69
CA LEU A 79 10.97 3.39 13.47
C LEU A 79 11.22 3.18 14.97
N GLU A 80 10.97 1.98 15.51
CA GLU A 80 11.32 1.66 16.92
C GLU A 80 12.82 1.47 17.16
N ARG A 81 13.61 1.28 16.09
CA ARG A 81 15.03 1.00 16.24
C ARG A 81 15.75 2.30 16.63
N PRO A 82 16.61 2.30 17.66
CA PRO A 82 17.32 3.50 18.08
C PRO A 82 18.18 4.17 16.99
N SER A 83 18.63 3.41 16.00
CA SER A 83 19.43 3.88 14.86
C SER A 83 18.63 4.09 13.57
N ALA A 84 17.30 4.08 13.65
CA ALA A 84 16.46 4.32 12.49
C ALA A 84 16.65 5.74 11.95
N ASP A 85 16.92 5.86 10.65
CA ASP A 85 16.83 7.12 9.92
C ASP A 85 15.40 7.26 9.36
N PRO A 86 14.57 8.19 9.88
CA PRO A 86 13.19 8.37 9.41
C PRO A 86 13.09 8.75 7.94
N ARG A 87 14.07 9.47 7.35
CA ARG A 87 14.04 9.83 5.92
C ARG A 87 14.33 8.62 5.04
N ARG A 88 15.32 7.82 5.43
CA ARG A 88 15.64 6.58 4.72
C ARG A 88 14.44 5.64 4.70
N LEU A 89 13.79 5.46 5.85
CA LEU A 89 12.59 4.62 5.96
C LEU A 89 11.38 5.22 5.20
N ALA A 90 11.28 6.56 5.12
CA ALA A 90 10.27 7.20 4.27
C ALA A 90 10.50 6.87 2.79
N GLY A 91 11.75 6.87 2.33
CA GLY A 91 12.13 6.44 0.98
C GLY A 91 11.74 4.99 0.69
N GLU A 92 12.08 4.06 1.58
CA GLU A 92 11.70 2.64 1.44
C GLU A 92 10.17 2.46 1.36
N LEU A 93 9.42 3.17 2.21
CA LEU A 93 7.96 3.13 2.16
C LEU A 93 7.43 3.71 0.85
N GLN A 94 7.99 4.82 0.37
CA GLN A 94 7.61 5.44 -0.90
C GLN A 94 7.85 4.50 -2.08
N GLU A 95 8.99 3.82 -2.11
CA GLU A 95 9.34 2.83 -3.13
C GLU A 95 8.35 1.66 -3.15
N ALA A 96 7.85 1.24 -1.99
CA ALA A 96 6.81 0.21 -1.92
C ALA A 96 5.41 0.72 -2.30
N ALA A 97 5.03 1.93 -1.86
CA ALA A 97 3.66 2.42 -1.94
C ALA A 97 3.32 3.15 -3.26
N LEU A 98 4.25 3.90 -3.86
CA LEU A 98 3.98 4.66 -5.09
C LEU A 98 3.66 3.75 -6.28
N PRO A 99 4.41 2.66 -6.54
CA PRO A 99 4.06 1.73 -7.62
C PRO A 99 2.67 1.11 -7.42
N LEU A 100 2.27 0.81 -6.18
CA LEU A 100 0.93 0.30 -5.89
C LEU A 100 -0.16 1.31 -6.27
N ILE A 101 0.03 2.60 -5.98
CA ILE A 101 -0.97 3.63 -6.33
C ILE A 101 -1.17 3.69 -7.85
N LEU A 102 -0.08 3.65 -8.61
CA LEU A 102 -0.13 3.70 -10.08
C LEU A 102 -0.74 2.41 -10.66
N MET A 103 -0.33 1.26 -10.15
CA MET A 103 -0.81 -0.04 -10.59
C MET A 103 -2.31 -0.20 -10.30
N LEU A 104 -2.75 0.07 -9.06
CA LEU A 104 -4.16 -0.06 -8.65
C LEU A 104 -5.06 0.84 -9.48
N ARG A 105 -4.62 2.08 -9.74
CA ARG A 105 -5.33 2.98 -10.66
C ARG A 105 -5.43 2.39 -12.07
N SER A 106 -4.32 1.89 -12.61
CA SER A 106 -4.31 1.30 -13.96
C SER A 106 -5.24 0.09 -14.07
N LEU A 107 -5.35 -0.73 -13.02
CA LEU A 107 -6.28 -1.86 -12.97
C LEU A 107 -7.76 -1.44 -12.97
N GLU A 108 -8.09 -0.22 -12.54
CA GLU A 108 -9.45 0.32 -12.64
C GLU A 108 -9.79 0.78 -14.06
N GLU A 109 -8.78 1.17 -14.85
CA GLU A 109 -8.93 1.68 -16.21
C GLU A 109 -9.00 0.53 -17.24
N VAL A 110 -8.46 -0.64 -16.93
CA VAL A 110 -8.48 -1.82 -17.83
C VAL A 110 -9.79 -2.61 -17.69
N PRO A 111 -10.53 -2.86 -18.79
CA PRO A 111 -11.69 -3.74 -18.77
C PRO A 111 -11.32 -5.16 -18.35
N GLU A 112 -12.14 -5.78 -17.49
CA GLU A 112 -11.88 -7.13 -16.95
C GLU A 112 -11.65 -8.19 -18.03
N ARG A 113 -12.38 -8.12 -19.16
CA ARG A 113 -12.20 -9.04 -20.29
C ARG A 113 -10.81 -8.97 -20.90
N GLN A 114 -10.32 -7.75 -21.14
CA GLN A 114 -8.97 -7.54 -21.69
C GLN A 114 -7.90 -8.07 -20.74
N LEU A 115 -8.15 -7.92 -19.44
CA LEU A 115 -7.31 -8.42 -18.37
C LEU A 115 -7.25 -9.95 -18.33
N LEU A 116 -8.40 -10.62 -18.50
CA LEU A 116 -8.50 -12.07 -18.63
C LEU A 116 -7.84 -12.58 -19.92
N ASP A 117 -7.93 -11.84 -21.02
CA ASP A 117 -7.28 -12.18 -22.28
C ASP A 117 -5.76 -12.17 -22.16
N TRP A 118 -5.18 -11.14 -21.53
CA TRP A 118 -3.72 -11.04 -21.33
C TRP A 118 -3.13 -12.18 -20.48
N ILE A 119 -3.89 -12.69 -19.51
CA ILE A 119 -3.45 -13.80 -18.64
C ILE A 119 -3.82 -15.18 -19.20
N GLY A 120 -4.36 -15.27 -20.41
CA GLY A 120 -4.78 -16.53 -21.04
C GLY A 120 -6.00 -17.18 -20.37
N ALA A 121 -6.76 -16.43 -19.57
CA ALA A 121 -7.93 -16.88 -18.83
C ALA A 121 -9.26 -16.51 -19.51
N ALA A 122 -9.24 -16.15 -20.80
CA ALA A 122 -10.43 -15.82 -21.60
C ALA A 122 -11.56 -16.86 -21.51
N HIS A 123 -11.20 -18.13 -21.23
CA HIS A 123 -12.15 -19.22 -21.04
C HIS A 123 -13.01 -19.09 -19.77
N LEU A 124 -12.54 -18.40 -18.73
CA LEU A 124 -13.29 -18.12 -17.50
C LEU A 124 -14.38 -17.04 -17.69
N ALA A 125 -14.27 -16.21 -18.74
CA ALA A 125 -15.26 -15.18 -19.05
C ALA A 125 -16.55 -15.73 -19.69
N ARG A 126 -16.56 -17.00 -20.12
CA ARG A 126 -17.70 -17.61 -20.85
C ARG A 126 -18.71 -18.32 -19.94
N THR A 127 -18.52 -18.30 -18.62
CA THR A 127 -19.31 -19.10 -17.66
C THR A 127 -20.16 -18.30 -16.67
N ALA A 128 -20.40 -17.00 -16.91
CA ALA A 128 -21.35 -16.18 -16.15
C ALA A 128 -22.43 -15.64 -17.09
#